data_AF-A0A174ZDM2-F1
#
_entry.id   AF-A0A174ZDM2-F1
#
_cell.length_a   1.000
_cell.length_b   1.000
_cell.length_c   1.000
_cell.angle_alpha   90.00
_cell.angle_beta   90.00
_cell.angle_gamma   90.00
#
_symmetry.space_group_name_H-M   'P 1'
#
loop_
_entity.id
_entity.type
_entity.pdbx_description
1 polymer ?
#
loop_
_entity_poly.entity_id
_entity_poly.type
_entity_poly.pdbx_seq_one_letter_code
_entity_poly.pdbx_strand_id
1 'polypeptide(L)'
;MEKTVTLEEALKRIEELEKENAELREELEYYRNRKLSGRQKHNAKWMAIYNDFVVGYESGMTMVEIAKRNNVSERTIYRYKAYYDKIKRKEE
;
A
#
# COMPACT_ATOMS: atom_id res chain seq x y z
N MET A 1 -3.27 43.95 -7.72
CA MET A 1 -4.17 44.17 -8.87
C MET A 1 -5.30 43.18 -8.76
N GLU A 2 -6.48 43.62 -8.32
CA GLU A 2 -7.69 42.79 -8.38
C GLU A 2 -7.96 42.47 -9.84
N LYS A 3 -7.84 41.19 -10.22
CA LYS A 3 -8.34 40.73 -11.52
C LYS A 3 -9.85 40.74 -11.39
N THR A 4 -10.53 41.75 -11.94
CA THR A 4 -11.98 41.71 -12.14
C THR A 4 -12.24 40.66 -13.22
N VAL A 5 -12.31 39.39 -12.82
CA VAL A 5 -12.69 38.30 -13.72
C VAL A 5 -14.13 38.57 -14.12
N THR A 6 -14.37 38.75 -15.41
CA THR A 6 -15.74 38.96 -15.88
C THR A 6 -16.54 37.68 -15.66
N LEU A 7 -17.86 37.82 -15.43
CA LEU A 7 -18.73 36.66 -15.19
C LEU A 7 -18.62 35.62 -16.31
N GLU A 8 -18.47 36.07 -17.56
CA GLU A 8 -18.28 35.19 -18.71
C GLU A 8 -16.95 34.42 -18.70
N GLU A 9 -15.85 35.06 -18.32
CA GLU A 9 -14.55 34.37 -18.16
C GLU A 9 -14.59 33.34 -17.03
N ALA A 10 -15.27 33.67 -15.93
CA ALA A 10 -15.45 32.73 -14.82
C ALA A 10 -16.29 31.51 -15.25
N LEU A 11 -17.37 31.72 -16.02
CA LEU A 11 -18.21 30.65 -16.54
C LEU A 11 -17.45 29.75 -17.53
N LYS A 12 -16.67 30.32 -18.45
CA LYS A 12 -15.80 29.55 -19.36
C LYS A 12 -14.77 28.73 -18.59
N ARG A 13 -14.18 29.29 -17.54
CA ARG A 13 -13.20 28.57 -16.72
C ARG A 13 -13.83 27.41 -15.93
N ILE A 14 -15.07 27.57 -15.46
CA ILE A 14 -15.81 26.50 -14.79
C ILE A 14 -16.08 25.35 -15.77
N GLU A 15 -16.54 25.66 -16.98
CA GLU A 15 -16.80 24.65 -18.02
C GLU A 15 -15.54 23.85 -18.39
N GLU A 16 -14.40 24.53 -18.54
CA GLU A 16 -13.10 23.87 -18.76
C GLU A 16 -12.72 22.93 -17.61
N LEU A 17 -12.88 23.38 -16.37
CA LEU A 17 -12.55 22.61 -15.17
C LEU A 17 -13.49 21.42 -14.95
N GLU A 18 -14.75 21.52 -15.36
CA GLU A 18 -15.70 20.41 -15.32
C GLU A 18 -15.32 19.31 -16.31
N LYS A 19 -14.89 19.71 -17.52
CA LYS A 19 -14.39 18.76 -18.51
C LYS A 19 -13.09 18.08 -18.05
N GLU A 20 -12.14 18.85 -17.52
CA GLU A 20 -10.90 18.31 -16.96
C GLU A 20 -11.18 17.36 -15.78
N ASN A 21 -12.12 17.70 -14.89
CA ASN A 21 -12.53 16.81 -13.81
C ASN A 21 -13.16 15.51 -14.32
N ALA A 22 -13.94 15.56 -15.39
CA ALA A 22 -14.55 14.37 -15.98
C ALA A 22 -13.48 13.42 -16.54
N GLU A 23 -12.52 13.95 -17.29
CA GLU A 23 -11.40 13.18 -17.86
C GLU A 23 -10.52 12.57 -16.76
N LEU A 24 -10.19 13.34 -15.72
CA LEU A 24 -9.39 12.85 -14.58
C LEU A 24 -10.11 11.74 -13.79
N ARG A 25 -11.44 11.81 -13.66
CA ARG A 25 -12.22 10.75 -13.00
C ARG A 25 -12.20 9.46 -13.80
N GLU A 26 -12.31 9.54 -15.12
CA GLU A 26 -12.21 8.38 -16.01
C GLU A 26 -10.81 7.76 -15.95
N GLU A 27 -9.74 8.58 -15.92
CA GLU A 27 -8.37 8.09 -15.79
C GLU A 27 -8.13 7.39 -14.43
N LEU A 28 -8.67 7.95 -13.35
CA LEU A 28 -8.62 7.32 -12.02
C LEU A 28 -9.37 5.99 -12.00
N GLU A 29 -10.52 5.91 -12.65
CA GLU A 29 -11.29 4.68 -12.77
C GLU A 29 -10.54 3.62 -13.59
N TYR A 30 -9.90 4.03 -14.68
CA TYR A 30 -9.01 3.19 -15.46
C TYR A 30 -7.86 2.63 -14.61
N TYR A 31 -7.14 3.46 -13.86
CA TYR A 31 -6.05 2.98 -13.00
C TYR A 31 -6.53 2.11 -11.83
N ARG A 32 -7.70 2.39 -11.28
CA ARG A 32 -8.31 1.58 -10.21
C ARG A 32 -8.69 0.18 -10.71
N ASN A 33 -9.22 0.10 -11.93
CA ASN A 33 -9.64 -1.15 -12.56
C ASN A 33 -8.49 -1.88 -13.28
N ARG A 34 -7.34 -1.21 -13.47
CA ARG A 34 -6.16 -1.84 -14.07
C ARG A 34 -5.64 -2.92 -13.14
N LYS A 35 -5.67 -4.18 -13.60
CA LYS A 35 -4.88 -5.24 -12.97
C LYS A 35 -3.42 -4.80 -13.00
N LEU A 36 -2.85 -4.54 -11.82
CA LEU A 36 -1.40 -4.38 -11.65
C LEU A 36 -0.74 -5.71 -12.00
N SER A 37 -0.44 -5.91 -13.29
CA SER A 37 0.33 -7.05 -13.77
C SER A 37 1.75 -6.90 -13.25
N GLY A 38 2.10 -7.73 -12.26
CA GLY A 38 3.41 -7.69 -11.63
C GLY A 38 3.41 -8.34 -10.25
N ARG A 39 4.62 -8.50 -9.69
CA ARG A 39 4.78 -8.95 -8.31
C ARG A 39 4.25 -7.86 -7.38
N GLN A 40 3.15 -8.15 -6.71
CA GLN A 40 2.62 -7.27 -5.66
C GLN A 40 3.72 -7.05 -4.61
N LYS A 41 4.03 -5.78 -4.33
CA LYS A 41 4.88 -5.45 -3.19
C LYS A 41 4.17 -5.88 -1.90
N HIS A 42 4.96 -6.14 -0.85
CA HIS A 42 4.39 -6.45 0.45
C HIS A 42 3.47 -5.29 0.87
N ASN A 43 2.21 -5.61 1.10
CA ASN A 43 1.18 -4.64 1.45
C ASN A 43 1.18 -4.39 2.97
N ALA A 44 0.36 -3.45 3.43
CA ALA A 44 0.25 -3.10 4.85
C ALA A 44 -0.08 -4.33 5.74
N LYS A 45 -0.96 -5.22 5.27
CA LYS A 45 -1.29 -6.47 5.98
C LYS A 45 -0.07 -7.37 6.15
N TRP A 46 0.73 -7.53 5.09
CA TRP A 46 1.97 -8.30 5.16
C TRP A 46 2.95 -7.70 6.17
N MET A 47 3.13 -6.37 6.15
CA MET A 47 4.03 -5.68 7.06
C MET A 47 3.60 -5.83 8.52
N ALA A 48 2.31 -5.76 8.81
CA ALA A 48 1.78 -5.95 10.16
C ALA A 48 2.11 -7.35 10.71
N ILE A 49 1.84 -8.41 9.94
CA ILE A 49 2.11 -9.79 10.37
C ILE A 49 3.63 -10.03 10.48
N TYR A 50 4.43 -9.44 9.60
CA TYR A 50 5.88 -9.55 9.68
C TYR A 50 6.44 -8.86 10.94
N ASN A 51 5.96 -7.68 11.29
CA ASN A 51 6.38 -6.99 12.52
C ASN A 51 6.00 -7.78 13.77
N ASP A 52 4.77 -8.32 13.82
CA ASP A 52 4.33 -9.21 14.90
C ASP A 52 5.19 -10.47 14.99
N PHE A 53 5.61 -11.01 13.84
CA PHE A 53 6.58 -12.10 13.79
C PHE A 53 7.93 -11.70 14.38
N VAL A 54 8.49 -10.54 14.01
CA VAL A 54 9.80 -10.09 14.53
C VAL A 54 9.74 -9.93 16.04
N VAL A 55 8.74 -9.23 16.57
CA VAL A 55 8.55 -9.05 18.02
C VAL A 55 8.37 -10.40 18.72
N GLY A 56 7.53 -11.29 18.17
CA GLY A 56 7.31 -12.62 18.72
C GLY A 56 8.60 -13.45 18.75
N TYR A 57 9.35 -13.44 17.64
CA TYR A 57 10.58 -14.21 17.51
C TYR A 57 11.69 -13.72 18.43
N GLU A 58 11.89 -12.40 18.53
CA GLU A 58 12.88 -11.80 19.43
C GLU A 58 12.50 -11.97 20.91
N SER A 59 11.20 -12.05 21.22
CA SER A 59 10.71 -12.37 22.57
C SER A 59 10.84 -13.85 22.97
N GLY A 60 11.28 -14.71 22.04
CA GLY A 60 11.47 -16.15 22.28
C GLY A 60 10.20 -16.99 22.10
N MET A 61 9.11 -16.46 21.54
CA MET A 61 7.94 -17.27 21.20
C MET A 61 8.28 -18.29 20.11
N THR A 62 7.62 -19.45 20.18
CA THR A 62 7.76 -20.48 19.16
C THR A 62 7.06 -20.07 17.85
N MET A 63 7.54 -20.62 16.74
CA MET A 63 6.94 -20.36 15.41
C MET A 63 5.44 -20.73 15.37
N VAL A 64 5.05 -21.77 16.09
CA VAL A 64 3.67 -22.27 16.18
C VAL A 64 2.78 -21.28 16.92
N GLU A 65 3.27 -20.70 18.02
CA GLU A 65 2.52 -19.70 18.79
C GLU A 65 2.33 -18.42 17.98
N ILE A 66 3.37 -17.96 17.29
CA ILE A 66 3.30 -16.77 16.42
C ILE A 66 2.32 -17.02 15.27
N ALA A 67 2.32 -18.21 14.68
CA ALA A 67 1.39 -18.60 13.61
C ALA A 67 -0.07 -18.55 14.10
N LYS A 68 -0.35 -19.13 15.27
CA LYS A 68 -1.68 -19.12 15.89
C LYS A 68 -2.14 -17.71 16.24
N ARG A 69 -1.27 -16.89 16.84
CA ARG A 69 -1.56 -15.49 17.20
C ARG A 69 -1.95 -14.65 16.00
N ASN A 70 -1.25 -14.83 14.88
CA ASN A 70 -1.47 -14.07 13.65
C ASN A 70 -2.53 -14.68 12.72
N ASN A 71 -3.11 -15.84 13.10
CA ASN A 71 -4.03 -16.61 12.26
C ASN A 71 -3.46 -16.89 10.85
N VAL A 72 -2.18 -17.29 10.80
CA VAL A 72 -1.48 -17.65 9.56
C VAL A 72 -0.91 -19.06 9.66
N SER A 73 -0.61 -19.67 8.51
CA SER A 73 0.06 -20.97 8.48
C SER A 73 1.48 -20.87 9.04
N GLU A 74 1.95 -21.94 9.69
CA GLU A 74 3.36 -22.06 10.11
C GLU A 74 4.32 -21.82 8.95
N ARG A 75 3.98 -22.30 7.74
CA ARG A 75 4.76 -22.06 6.52
C ARG A 75 4.98 -20.57 6.25
N THR A 76 4.00 -19.71 6.52
CA THR A 76 4.15 -18.25 6.40
C THR A 76 5.19 -17.73 7.38
N ILE A 77 5.14 -18.20 8.63
CA ILE A 77 6.10 -17.83 9.67
C ILE A 77 7.52 -18.29 9.32
N TYR A 78 7.70 -19.52 8.83
CA TYR A 78 9.01 -19.99 8.36
C TYR A 78 9.57 -19.16 7.20
N ARG A 79 8.70 -18.67 6.29
CA ARG A 79 9.13 -17.72 5.23
C ARG A 79 9.58 -16.39 5.81
N TYR A 80 8.92 -15.90 6.86
CA TYR A 80 9.33 -14.68 7.56
C TYR A 80 10.65 -14.85 8.27
N LYS A 81 10.88 -15.99 8.92
CA LYS A 81 12.18 -16.34 9.49
C LYS A 81 13.29 -16.31 8.44
N ALA A 82 13.09 -16.97 7.30
CA ALA A 82 14.10 -16.97 6.24
C ALA A 82 14.40 -15.56 5.69
N TYR A 83 13.38 -14.70 5.62
CA TYR A 83 13.54 -13.30 5.22
C TYR A 83 14.29 -12.48 6.28
N TYR A 84 13.94 -12.64 7.55
CA TYR A 84 14.61 -12.02 8.69
C TYR A 84 16.09 -12.41 8.76
N ASP A 85 16.40 -13.71 8.69
CA ASP A 85 17.77 -14.23 8.69
C ASP A 85 18.58 -13.70 7.48
N LYS A 86 17.92 -13.39 6.36
CA LYS A 86 18.58 -12.81 5.18
C LYS A 86 18.90 -11.32 5.39
N ILE A 87 18.05 -10.59 6.09
CA ILE A 87 18.29 -9.17 6.41
C ILE A 87 19.39 -9.07 7.46
N LYS A 88 19.29 -9.82 8.56
CA LYS A 88 20.32 -9.85 9.63
C LYS A 88 21.72 -10.10 9.08
N ARG A 89 21.87 -11.11 8.22
CA ARG A 89 23.17 -11.44 7.57
C ARG A 89 23.72 -10.38 6.62
N LYS A 90 22.92 -9.39 6.23
CA LYS A 90 23.39 -8.27 5.41
C LYS A 90 23.74 -7.04 6.23
N GLU A 91 23.26 -6.98 7.47
CA GLU A 91 23.54 -5.90 8.41
C GLU A 91 24.80 -6.16 9.24
N GLU A 92 25.21 -7.43 9.34
CA GLU A 92 26.52 -7.91 9.79
C GLU A 92 27.58 -7.81 8.69
#